data_AF-A0A963I2E0-F1
#
_entry.id   AF-A0A963I2E0-F1
#
_cell.length_a   1.000
_cell.length_b   1.000
_cell.length_c   1.000
_cell.angle_alpha   90.00
_cell.angle_beta   90.00
_cell.angle_gamma   90.00
#
_symmetry.space_group_name_H-M   'P 1'
#
loop_
_entity.id
_entity.type
_entity.pdbx_description
1 polymer ?
#
loop_
_entity_poly.entity_id
_entity_poly.type
_entity_poly.pdbx_seq_one_letter_code
_entity_poly.pdbx_strand_id
1 'polypeptide(L)'
;MADDPRVQLEFPGGCPDCGRRRATLPQVLPSIGDDFDPDLRDYDGFRLFMLEALAARFPERRRWTPADVEVALSEILAAQLDKLSDMLDRVAAEFTLETARRPETVRRLLALIGYDALARSQDLSAPPFDHPPPMGDTRSPAQRLDQYWLDHP
;
A
#
# COMPACT_ATOMS: atom_id res chain seq x y z
N MET A 1 -11.29 -18.49 -30.82
CA MET A 1 -9.93 -18.99 -30.51
C MET A 1 -9.02 -18.44 -31.59
N ALA A 2 -7.87 -17.87 -31.24
CA ALA A 2 -6.93 -17.36 -32.24
C ALA A 2 -6.28 -18.55 -32.95
N ASP A 3 -6.21 -18.52 -34.29
CA ASP A 3 -5.54 -19.57 -35.06
C ASP A 3 -4.03 -19.53 -34.81
N ASP A 4 -3.40 -20.71 -34.70
CA ASP A 4 -1.95 -20.81 -34.53
C ASP A 4 -1.19 -20.23 -35.75
N PRO A 5 -0.11 -19.45 -35.52
CA PRO A 5 0.63 -18.83 -36.61
C PRO A 5 1.27 -19.88 -37.51
N ARG A 6 0.95 -19.81 -38.80
CA ARG A 6 1.55 -20.71 -39.79
C ARG A 6 2.98 -20.29 -40.09
N VAL A 7 3.88 -21.26 -40.00
CA VAL A 7 5.30 -21.05 -40.23
C VAL A 7 5.66 -21.37 -41.68
N GLN A 8 6.22 -20.40 -42.41
CA GLN A 8 6.67 -20.53 -43.79
C GLN A 8 8.20 -20.59 -43.87
N LEU A 9 8.72 -21.36 -44.81
CA LEU A 9 10.15 -21.47 -45.10
C LEU A 9 10.43 -20.72 -46.40
N GLU A 10 11.24 -19.65 -46.32
CA GLU A 10 11.65 -18.83 -47.47
C GLU A 10 13.11 -19.14 -47.82
N PHE A 11 13.37 -19.54 -49.07
CA PHE A 11 14.72 -19.84 -49.55
C PHE A 11 15.19 -18.75 -50.52
N PRO A 12 16.27 -18.00 -50.21
CA PRO A 12 16.75 -16.87 -51.02
C PRO A 12 17.53 -17.27 -52.29
N GLY A 13 17.39 -18.52 -52.77
CA GLY A 13 17.89 -18.98 -54.08
C GLY A 13 19.41 -19.17 -54.23
N GLY A 14 20.23 -18.64 -53.33
CA GLY A 14 21.71 -18.71 -53.42
C GLY A 14 22.38 -19.87 -52.70
N CYS A 15 21.65 -20.61 -51.86
CA CYS A 15 22.18 -21.73 -51.08
C CYS A 15 21.07 -22.76 -50.83
N PRO A 16 21.32 -24.07 -51.07
CA PRO A 16 20.29 -25.11 -51.03
C PRO A 16 19.67 -25.32 -49.65
N ASP A 17 20.40 -25.02 -48.57
CA ASP A 17 19.96 -25.28 -47.18
C ASP A 17 19.75 -24.00 -46.35
N CYS A 18 19.94 -22.83 -46.94
CA CYS A 18 19.88 -21.55 -46.23
C CYS A 18 18.45 -20.98 -46.22
N GLY A 19 17.49 -21.73 -45.69
CA GLY A 19 16.10 -21.27 -45.53
C GLY A 19 15.92 -20.36 -44.31
N ARG A 20 15.13 -19.29 -44.44
CA ARG A 20 14.66 -18.49 -43.29
C ARG A 20 13.25 -18.90 -42.92
N ARG A 21 13.04 -19.11 -41.63
CA ARG A 21 11.73 -19.48 -41.08
C ARG A 21 10.98 -18.21 -40.68
N ARG A 22 9.89 -17.90 -41.39
CA ARG A 22 9.07 -16.70 -41.16
C ARG A 22 7.70 -17.10 -40.66
N ALA A 23 7.25 -16.47 -39.58
CA ALA A 23 5.90 -16.62 -39.07
C ALA A 23 5.30 -15.24 -38.86
N THR A 24 4.06 -15.04 -39.30
CA THR A 24 3.29 -13.84 -38.97
C THR A 24 2.62 -14.10 -37.65
N LEU A 25 3.11 -13.45 -36.59
CA LEU A 25 2.48 -13.51 -35.28
C LEU A 25 1.16 -12.72 -35.31
N PRO A 26 0.12 -13.17 -34.59
CA PRO A 26 -1.08 -12.37 -34.39
C PRO A 26 -0.70 -11.03 -33.75
N GLN A 27 -1.50 -9.99 -34.04
CA GLN A 27 -1.31 -8.69 -33.39
C GLN A 27 -1.35 -8.88 -31.87
N VAL A 28 -0.37 -8.30 -31.19
CA VAL A 28 -0.35 -8.28 -29.73
C VAL A 28 -1.65 -7.63 -29.27
N LEU A 29 -2.35 -8.26 -28.32
CA LEU A 29 -3.50 -7.62 -27.69
C LEU A 29 -3.03 -6.24 -27.16
N PRO A 30 -3.85 -5.20 -27.30
CA PRO A 30 -3.51 -3.90 -26.72
C PRO A 30 -3.24 -4.10 -25.23
N SER A 31 -2.20 -3.47 -24.70
CA SER A 31 -2.00 -3.42 -23.26
C SER A 31 -3.23 -2.75 -22.66
N ILE A 32 -3.98 -3.48 -21.84
CA ILE A 32 -4.88 -2.81 -20.90
C ILE A 32 -3.96 -1.90 -20.08
N GLY A 33 -4.22 -0.60 -20.12
CA GLY A 33 -3.45 0.37 -19.35
C GLY A 33 -3.47 -0.03 -17.87
N ASP A 34 -2.42 0.32 -17.15
CA ASP A 34 -2.50 0.28 -15.69
C ASP A 34 -3.43 1.42 -15.26
N ASP A 35 -4.72 1.14 -15.19
CA ASP A 35 -5.75 2.07 -14.72
C ASP A 35 -5.69 2.21 -13.18
N PHE A 36 -4.66 1.65 -12.52
CA PHE A 36 -4.43 1.79 -11.10
C PHE A 36 -3.82 3.16 -10.80
N ASP A 37 -4.66 4.08 -10.31
CA ASP A 37 -4.21 5.35 -9.77
C ASP A 37 -3.99 5.21 -8.24
N PRO A 38 -2.73 5.23 -7.75
CA PRO A 38 -2.44 5.13 -6.33
C PRO A 38 -2.89 6.34 -5.52
N ASP A 39 -3.16 7.48 -6.16
CA ASP A 39 -3.61 8.72 -5.51
C ASP A 39 -5.13 8.72 -5.28
N LEU A 40 -5.87 7.79 -5.89
CA LEU A 40 -7.33 7.69 -5.84
C LEU A 40 -7.87 7.05 -4.54
N ARG A 41 -7.09 7.15 -3.46
CA ARG A 41 -7.33 6.50 -2.16
C ARG A 41 -7.99 7.42 -1.14
N ASP A 42 -8.76 8.39 -1.60
CA ASP A 42 -9.58 9.30 -0.80
C ASP A 42 -11.08 9.04 -1.00
N TYR A 43 -11.92 9.73 -0.22
CA TYR A 43 -13.37 9.59 -0.30
C TYR A 43 -13.92 9.79 -1.73
N ASP A 44 -13.49 10.85 -2.41
CA ASP A 44 -14.02 11.21 -3.73
C ASP A 44 -13.58 10.20 -4.79
N GLY A 45 -12.33 9.72 -4.73
CA GLY A 45 -11.81 8.65 -5.58
C GLY A 45 -12.57 7.34 -5.40
N PHE A 46 -12.68 6.85 -4.17
CA PHE A 46 -13.43 5.61 -3.88
C PHE A 46 -14.89 5.71 -4.32
N ARG A 47 -15.53 6.86 -4.06
CA ARG A 47 -16.92 7.11 -4.45
C ARG A 47 -17.06 7.11 -5.97
N LEU A 48 -16.20 7.82 -6.69
CA LEU A 48 -16.23 7.88 -8.15
C LEU A 48 -16.07 6.48 -8.76
N PHE A 49 -15.05 5.75 -8.33
CA PHE A 49 -14.77 4.40 -8.82
C PHE A 49 -15.96 3.44 -8.63
N MET A 50 -16.59 3.46 -7.44
CA MET A 50 -17.76 2.61 -7.18
C MET A 50 -18.98 3.00 -8.01
N LEU A 51 -19.21 4.30 -8.23
CA LEU A 51 -20.31 4.78 -9.07
C LEU A 51 -20.09 4.46 -10.54
N GLU A 52 -18.85 4.55 -11.04
CA GLU A 52 -18.48 4.13 -12.39
C GLU A 52 -18.68 2.62 -12.58
N ALA A 53 -18.28 1.82 -11.58
CA ALA A 53 -18.52 0.38 -11.58
C ALA A 53 -20.02 0.05 -11.60
N LEU A 54 -20.85 0.78 -10.83
CA LEU A 54 -22.31 0.62 -10.85
C LEU A 54 -22.91 1.00 -12.20
N ALA A 55 -22.48 2.11 -12.80
CA ALA A 55 -22.95 2.55 -14.11
C ALA A 55 -22.58 1.56 -15.23
N ALA A 56 -21.37 0.99 -15.18
CA ALA A 56 -20.92 -0.03 -16.12
C ALA A 56 -21.68 -1.36 -15.94
N ARG A 57 -22.05 -1.71 -14.70
CA ARG A 57 -22.79 -2.95 -14.38
C ARG A 57 -24.25 -2.89 -14.82
N PHE A 58 -24.89 -1.73 -14.74
CA PHE A 58 -26.33 -1.54 -15.04
C PHE A 58 -26.54 -0.46 -16.13
N PRO A 59 -26.12 -0.71 -17.37
CA PRO A 59 -26.15 0.27 -18.45
C PRO A 59 -27.57 0.75 -18.83
N GLU A 60 -28.61 -0.03 -18.50
CA GLU A 60 -30.01 0.31 -18.70
C GLU A 60 -30.48 1.47 -17.81
N ARG A 61 -29.84 1.67 -16.64
CA ARG A 61 -30.20 2.73 -15.69
C ARG A 61 -29.45 4.01 -16.04
N ARG A 62 -30.18 5.01 -16.54
CA ARG A 62 -29.61 6.30 -16.98
C ARG A 62 -29.58 7.39 -15.90
N ARG A 63 -30.22 7.17 -14.75
CA ARG A 63 -30.33 8.16 -13.68
C ARG A 63 -29.84 7.59 -12.36
N TRP A 64 -28.93 8.34 -11.74
CA TRP A 64 -28.42 8.12 -10.40
C TRP A 64 -28.67 9.39 -9.60
N THR A 65 -29.35 9.25 -8.47
CA THR A 65 -29.65 10.37 -7.57
C THR A 65 -29.06 10.12 -6.19
N PRO A 66 -28.72 11.16 -5.41
CA PRO A 66 -28.23 11.00 -4.05
C PRO A 66 -29.22 10.27 -3.10
N ALA A 67 -30.50 10.23 -3.44
CA ALA A 67 -31.52 9.51 -2.67
C ALA A 67 -31.57 8.01 -3.02
N ASP A 68 -30.83 7.57 -4.03
CA ASP A 68 -30.78 6.16 -4.43
C ASP A 68 -29.95 5.38 -3.40
N VAL A 69 -30.47 4.23 -2.99
CA VAL A 69 -29.84 3.40 -1.94
C VAL A 69 -28.43 2.96 -2.36
N GLU A 70 -28.22 2.66 -3.64
CA GLU A 70 -26.91 2.25 -4.16
C GLU A 70 -25.88 3.39 -4.07
N VAL A 71 -26.31 4.64 -4.26
CA VAL A 71 -25.46 5.82 -4.12
C VAL A 71 -25.10 6.02 -2.64
N ALA A 72 -26.09 5.98 -1.75
CA ALA A 72 -25.86 6.11 -0.31
C ALA A 72 -24.95 5.02 0.25
N LEU A 73 -25.10 3.76 -0.20
CA LEU A 73 -24.20 2.67 0.17
C LEU A 73 -22.77 2.92 -0.32
N SER A 74 -22.61 3.39 -1.57
CA SER A 74 -21.30 3.73 -2.12
C SER A 74 -20.61 4.83 -1.31
N GLU A 75 -21.36 5.84 -0.85
CA GLU A 75 -20.85 6.92 -0.01
C GLU A 75 -20.42 6.44 1.38
N ILE A 76 -21.22 5.58 2.03
CA ILE A 76 -20.86 4.98 3.32
C ILE A 76 -19.59 4.14 3.20
N LEU A 77 -19.49 3.33 2.14
CA LEU A 77 -18.31 2.51 1.89
C LEU A 77 -17.09 3.38 1.59
N ALA A 78 -17.22 4.43 0.77
CA ALA A 78 -16.14 5.36 0.47
C ALA A 78 -15.61 6.03 1.73
N ALA A 79 -16.52 6.50 2.61
CA ALA A 79 -16.14 7.13 3.88
C ALA A 79 -15.43 6.15 4.83
N GLN A 80 -15.74 4.86 4.77
CA GLN A 80 -15.04 3.86 5.57
C GLN A 80 -13.67 3.51 4.97
N LEU A 81 -13.58 3.39 3.64
CA LEU A 81 -12.33 3.11 2.94
C LEU A 81 -11.33 4.26 3.10
N ASP A 82 -11.77 5.52 3.07
CA ASP A 82 -10.95 6.70 3.34
C ASP A 82 -10.27 6.62 4.72
N LYS A 83 -11.04 6.31 5.77
CA LYS A 83 -10.49 6.12 7.13
C LYS A 83 -9.51 4.96 7.24
N LEU A 84 -9.80 3.85 6.54
CA LEU A 84 -8.90 2.70 6.50
C LEU A 84 -7.62 3.04 5.72
N SER A 85 -7.74 3.88 4.69
CA SER A 85 -6.62 4.36 3.89
C SER A 85 -5.67 5.21 4.72
N ASP A 86 -6.18 6.19 5.48
CA ASP A 86 -5.38 6.97 6.45
C ASP A 86 -4.69 6.06 7.46
N MET A 87 -5.42 5.09 8.03
CA MET A 87 -4.86 4.16 9.00
C MET A 87 -3.73 3.34 8.39
N LEU A 88 -3.88 2.85 7.15
CA LEU A 88 -2.84 2.10 6.46
C LEU A 88 -1.58 2.94 6.27
N ASP A 89 -1.71 4.20 5.87
CA ASP A 89 -0.56 5.07 5.65
C ASP A 89 0.16 5.38 6.98
N ARG A 90 -0.62 5.57 8.06
CA ARG A 90 -0.06 5.73 9.41
C ARG A 90 0.68 4.49 9.91
N VAL A 91 0.18 3.29 9.59
CA VAL A 91 0.85 2.03 9.94
C VAL A 91 2.07 1.80 9.06
N ALA A 92 2.00 2.13 7.76
CA ALA A 92 3.11 2.01 6.83
C ALA A 92 4.28 2.91 7.24
N ALA A 93 4.00 4.12 7.75
CA ALA A 93 5.02 5.00 8.31
C ALA A 93 5.80 4.35 9.48
N GLU A 94 5.21 3.41 10.22
CA GLU A 94 5.87 2.71 11.32
C GLU A 94 6.83 1.59 10.84
N PHE A 95 6.93 1.32 9.54
CA PHE A 95 7.71 0.20 9.02
C PHE A 95 9.23 0.39 9.13
N THR A 96 9.74 1.61 8.99
CA THR A 96 11.19 1.89 8.97
C THR A 96 11.62 2.77 10.13
N LEU A 97 12.89 2.66 10.54
CA LEU A 97 13.45 3.52 11.61
C LEU A 97 13.41 5.00 11.26
N GLU A 98 13.52 5.33 9.97
CA GLU A 98 13.52 6.71 9.49
C GLU A 98 12.12 7.35 9.56
N THR A 99 11.07 6.55 9.37
CA THR A 99 9.69 7.04 9.27
C THR A 99 8.85 6.80 10.52
N ALA A 100 9.23 5.86 11.39
CA ALA A 100 8.45 5.48 12.55
C ALA A 100 8.34 6.64 13.55
N ARG A 101 7.10 6.90 14.00
CA ARG A 101 6.82 8.02 14.92
C ARG A 101 6.49 7.55 16.33
N ARG A 102 6.07 6.30 16.51
CA ARG A 102 5.78 5.77 17.85
C ARG A 102 7.08 5.29 18.52
N PRO A 103 7.40 5.77 19.73
CA PRO A 103 8.58 5.32 20.49
C PRO A 103 8.68 3.79 20.63
N GLU A 104 7.55 3.15 20.88
CA GLU A 104 7.46 1.69 21.01
C GLU A 104 7.88 0.97 19.72
N THR A 105 7.54 1.52 18.55
CA THR A 105 7.93 1.00 17.24
C THR A 105 9.42 1.20 17.04
N VAL A 106 9.92 2.42 17.26
CA VAL A 106 11.35 2.75 17.12
C VAL A 106 12.19 1.82 17.98
N ARG A 107 11.82 1.62 19.25
CA ARG A 107 12.52 0.71 20.16
C ARG A 107 12.50 -0.74 19.66
N ARG A 108 11.38 -1.22 19.11
CA ARG A 108 11.29 -2.56 18.52
C ARG A 108 12.18 -2.69 17.27
N LEU A 109 12.18 -1.69 16.39
CA LEU A 109 13.01 -1.70 15.19
C LEU A 109 14.51 -1.63 15.54
N LEU A 110 14.88 -0.86 16.56
CA LEU A 110 16.23 -0.83 17.11
C LEU A 110 16.64 -2.19 17.69
N ALA A 111 15.74 -2.86 18.40
CA ALA A 111 16.01 -4.19 18.94
C ALA A 111 16.26 -5.22 17.82
N LEU A 112 15.59 -5.10 16.66
CA LEU A 112 15.82 -5.98 15.50
C LEU A 112 17.24 -5.88 14.94
N ILE A 113 17.88 -4.71 15.03
CA ILE A 113 19.28 -4.50 14.62
C ILE A 113 20.28 -4.75 15.77
N GLY A 114 19.82 -5.28 16.90
CA GLY A 114 20.65 -5.59 18.06
C GLY A 114 20.93 -4.40 18.99
N TYR A 115 20.21 -3.29 18.84
CA TYR A 115 20.32 -2.13 19.73
C TYR A 115 19.20 -2.13 20.77
N ASP A 116 19.52 -2.50 22.01
CA ASP A 116 18.58 -2.40 23.14
C ASP A 116 18.65 -1.00 23.77
N ALA A 117 17.77 -0.11 23.31
CA ALA A 117 17.67 1.25 23.82
C ALA A 117 17.28 1.32 25.31
N LEU A 118 16.50 0.34 25.80
CA LEU A 118 16.06 0.34 27.19
C LEU A 118 17.20 -0.07 28.11
N ALA A 119 17.87 -1.18 27.82
CA ALA A 119 19.02 -1.60 28.61
C ALA A 119 20.11 -0.52 28.62
N ARG A 120 20.40 0.06 27.45
CA ARG A 120 21.44 1.08 27.32
C ARG A 120 21.12 2.37 28.07
N SER A 121 19.86 2.80 28.11
CA SER A 121 19.46 3.98 28.89
C SER A 121 19.51 3.72 30.40
N GLN A 122 19.20 2.51 30.85
CA GLN A 122 19.34 2.11 32.26
C GLN A 122 20.80 2.02 32.69
N ASP A 123 21.65 1.37 31.89
CA ASP A 123 23.09 1.22 32.16
C ASP A 123 23.79 2.58 32.30
N LEU A 124 23.39 3.55 31.47
CA LEU A 124 23.92 4.90 31.48
C LEU A 124 23.26 5.80 32.53
N SER A 125 22.22 5.32 33.24
CA SER A 125 21.35 6.15 34.07
C SER A 125 20.88 7.41 33.33
N ALA A 126 20.56 7.26 32.05
CA ALA A 126 20.06 8.33 31.21
C ALA A 126 18.58 8.60 31.51
N PRO A 127 18.06 9.82 31.29
CA PRO A 127 16.65 10.11 31.47
C PRO A 127 15.75 9.13 30.69
N PRO A 128 14.66 8.62 31.28
CA PRO A 128 14.07 8.97 32.58
C PRO A 128 14.56 8.12 33.78
N PHE A 129 15.69 7.44 33.66
CA PHE A 129 16.25 6.54 34.68
C PHE A 129 17.34 7.17 35.56
N ASP A 130 17.64 8.45 35.35
CA ASP A 130 18.56 9.27 36.15
C ASP A 130 18.03 9.54 37.57
N HIS A 131 16.72 9.41 37.77
CA HIS A 131 16.05 9.56 39.06
C HIS A 131 15.01 8.44 39.29
N PRO A 132 14.68 8.13 40.57
CA PRO A 132 13.65 7.14 40.87
C PRO A 132 12.28 7.58 40.30
N PRO A 133 11.41 6.63 39.93
CA PRO A 133 10.08 6.95 39.41
C PRO A 133 9.29 7.80 40.41
N PRO A 134 8.46 8.75 39.93
CA PRO A 134 7.58 9.52 40.80
C PRO A 134 6.63 8.60 41.57
N MET A 135 6.26 9.00 42.78
CA MET A 135 5.35 8.23 43.63
C MET A 135 4.01 7.98 42.92
N GLY A 136 3.60 6.71 42.83
CA GLY A 136 2.35 6.31 42.18
C GLY A 136 2.48 6.00 40.68
N ASP A 137 3.67 6.08 40.10
CA ASP A 137 3.89 5.64 38.71
C ASP A 137 3.82 4.11 38.60
N THR A 138 2.85 3.61 37.83
CA THR A 138 2.63 2.18 37.58
C THR A 138 3.16 1.71 36.23
N ARG A 139 3.79 2.61 35.46
CA ARG A 139 4.32 2.30 34.12
C ARG A 139 5.53 1.37 34.21
N SER A 140 5.63 0.45 33.26
CA SER A 140 6.84 -0.35 33.10
C SER A 140 8.03 0.53 32.70
N PRO A 141 9.29 0.08 32.91
CA PRO A 141 10.46 0.83 32.46
C PRO A 141 10.41 1.19 30.97
N ALA A 142 9.94 0.26 30.12
CA ALA A 142 9.76 0.51 28.70
C ALA A 142 8.74 1.63 28.44
N GLN A 143 7.58 1.61 29.12
CA GLN A 143 6.56 2.66 28.98
C GLN A 143 7.05 4.03 29.48
N ARG A 144 7.90 4.05 30.51
CA ARG A 144 8.52 5.29 30.99
C ARG A 144 9.47 5.87 29.94
N LEU A 145 10.31 5.03 29.35
CA LEU A 145 11.20 5.44 28.26
C LEU A 145 10.41 5.90 27.02
N ASP A 146 9.40 5.13 26.62
CA ASP A 146 8.55 5.44 25.48
C ASP A 146 7.83 6.79 25.71
N GLN A 147 7.29 7.04 26.92
CA GLN A 147 6.70 8.34 27.25
C GLN A 147 7.73 9.47 27.24
N TYR A 148 8.93 9.24 27.77
CA TYR A 148 9.99 10.23 27.77
C TYR A 148 10.33 10.70 26.36
N TRP A 149 10.42 9.78 25.39
CA TRP A 149 10.62 10.13 23.97
C TRP A 149 9.41 10.88 23.36
N LEU A 150 8.17 10.62 23.79
CA LEU A 150 7.01 11.42 23.34
C LEU A 150 7.06 12.85 23.85
N ASP A 151 7.48 13.02 25.11
CA ASP A 151 7.56 14.33 25.74
C ASP A 151 8.75 15.14 25.21
N HIS A 152 9.74 14.49 24.58
CA HIS A 152 10.99 15.07 24.06
C HIS A 152 11.31 14.54 22.64
N PRO A 153 10.57 14.98 21.61
CA PRO A 153 10.74 14.53 20.23
C PRO A 153 12.02 15.03 19.55
#